data_AF-A0A9D8PZ77-F1
#
_entry.id   AF-A0A9D8PZ77-F1
#
_cell.length_a   1.000
_cell.length_b   1.000
_cell.length_c   1.000
_cell.angle_alpha   90.00
_cell.angle_beta   90.00
_cell.angle_gamma   90.00
#
_symmetry.space_group_name_H-M   'P 1'
#
loop_
_entity.id
_entity.type
_entity.pdbx_description
1 polymer ?
#
loop_
_entity_poly.entity_id
_entity_poly.type
_entity_poly.pdbx_seq_one_letter_code
_entity_poly.pdbx_strand_id
1 'polypeptide(L)'
;PRGFGLLQRDRDFDHYQDDGVFYEKRPCLWVEPKGQWGEGSVQLVEIPTVDETFDNIVAFWNPKQKPQPGEELLVGYRLYWGAQPPARPPLAHCVASRTGLGGIIGKKREYFSWRFAVDFEGGDLAGLIDKAEVEAVVETSRGRVEVVSARPLREINGYRAMFDLVPPEGSYDQIDIRLYLRSGGKTLTETWLYQYSPPPAGAPERTLY
;
A
#
# COMPACT_ATOMS: atom_id res chain seq x y z
N PRO A 1 8.40 -16.25 7.58
CA PRO A 1 8.51 -14.82 7.17
C PRO A 1 9.82 -14.23 7.69
N ARG A 2 10.36 -13.16 7.07
CA ARG A 2 11.57 -12.47 7.58
C ARG A 2 11.26 -11.35 8.58
N GLY A 3 10.04 -10.83 8.56
CA GLY A 3 9.54 -9.80 9.46
C GLY A 3 8.24 -9.21 8.89
N PHE A 4 7.40 -8.62 9.74
CA PHE A 4 6.17 -7.95 9.35
C PHE A 4 5.72 -7.00 10.47
N GLY A 5 4.83 -6.05 10.17
CA GLY A 5 4.39 -5.09 11.16
C GLY A 5 3.39 -4.09 10.62
N LEU A 6 2.78 -3.33 11.54
CA LEU A 6 1.95 -2.17 11.22
C LEU A 6 2.81 -0.93 11.38
N LEU A 7 2.84 -0.10 10.33
CA LEU A 7 3.71 1.06 10.25
C LEU A 7 2.90 2.34 10.10
N GLN A 8 3.18 3.31 10.96
CA GLN A 8 2.81 4.71 10.77
C GLN A 8 3.95 5.40 10.01
N ARG A 9 3.86 5.40 8.67
CA ARG A 9 4.91 5.93 7.79
C ARG A 9 4.90 7.46 7.73
N ASP A 10 3.71 8.01 7.53
CA ASP A 10 3.48 9.46 7.60
C ASP A 10 3.53 9.92 9.05
N ARG A 11 4.20 11.04 9.29
CA ARG A 11 4.43 11.63 10.62
C ARG A 11 4.42 13.16 10.57
N ASP A 12 3.96 13.75 9.48
CA ASP A 12 3.79 15.20 9.39
C ASP A 12 2.51 15.60 10.12
N PHE A 13 2.64 16.44 11.15
CA PHE A 13 1.49 16.95 11.92
C PHE A 13 0.42 17.59 11.00
N ASP A 14 0.82 18.20 9.89
CA ASP A 14 -0.10 18.89 8.99
C ASP A 14 -1.20 17.97 8.42
N HIS A 15 -0.91 16.67 8.28
CA HIS A 15 -1.86 15.69 7.78
C HIS A 15 -2.86 15.19 8.83
N TYR A 16 -2.59 15.43 10.12
CA TYR A 16 -3.43 14.95 11.22
C TYR A 16 -4.16 16.09 11.93
N GLN A 17 -3.52 17.24 12.12
CA GLN A 17 -4.09 18.44 12.78
C GLN A 17 -4.69 18.18 14.18
N ASP A 18 -4.25 17.13 14.86
CA ASP A 18 -4.75 16.73 16.17
C ASP A 18 -3.68 16.98 17.24
N ASP A 19 -3.88 18.02 18.05
CA ASP A 19 -3.01 18.42 19.16
C ASP A 19 -3.39 17.82 20.52
N GLY A 20 -4.33 16.88 20.55
CA GLY A 20 -4.72 16.13 21.75
C GLY A 20 -4.15 14.72 21.78
N VAL A 21 -4.30 13.97 20.70
CA VAL A 21 -4.00 12.54 20.59
C VAL A 21 -2.68 12.27 19.85
N PHE A 22 -2.23 13.19 18.99
CA PHE A 22 -0.95 13.14 18.28
C PHE A 22 -0.74 11.85 17.46
N TYR A 23 -1.65 11.58 16.53
CA TYR A 23 -1.61 10.40 15.65
C TYR A 23 -0.28 10.22 14.90
N GLU A 24 0.34 11.32 14.48
CA GLU A 24 1.62 11.36 13.78
C GLU A 24 2.79 10.81 14.62
N LYS A 25 2.64 10.81 15.95
CA LYS A 25 3.65 10.31 16.90
C LYS A 25 3.41 8.87 17.32
N ARG A 26 2.31 8.23 16.91
CA ARG A 26 2.02 6.84 17.28
C ARG A 26 3.12 5.89 16.76
N PRO A 27 3.50 4.87 17.53
CA PRO A 27 4.61 4.01 17.16
C PRO A 27 4.23 3.07 16.02
N CYS A 28 5.21 2.75 15.19
CA CYS A 28 5.21 1.52 14.40
C CYS A 28 5.45 0.33 15.33
N LEU A 29 4.90 -0.84 14.97
CA LEU A 29 5.23 -2.13 15.58
C LEU A 29 5.76 -3.09 14.51
N TRP A 30 6.99 -3.57 14.70
CA TRP A 30 7.60 -4.57 13.82
C TRP A 30 7.91 -5.86 14.58
N VAL A 31 7.43 -6.99 14.04
CA VAL A 31 7.71 -8.34 14.50
C VAL A 31 8.88 -8.91 13.71
N GLU A 32 9.94 -9.27 14.42
CA GLU A 32 11.07 -10.03 13.89
C GLU A 32 11.02 -11.46 14.43
N PRO A 33 10.69 -12.45 13.59
CA PRO A 33 10.79 -13.86 13.95
C PRO A 33 12.19 -14.24 14.41
N LYS A 34 12.30 -14.98 15.51
CA LYS A 34 13.54 -15.66 15.92
C LYS A 34 13.49 -17.10 15.44
N GLY A 35 14.39 -17.45 14.53
CA GLY A 35 14.41 -18.76 13.89
C GLY A 35 13.42 -18.86 12.71
N GLN A 36 13.17 -20.09 12.26
CA GLN A 36 12.31 -20.36 11.11
C GLN A 36 10.92 -20.77 11.57
N TRP A 37 9.92 -19.92 11.32
CA TRP A 37 8.51 -20.21 11.65
C TRP A 37 7.81 -21.17 10.68
N GLY A 38 8.53 -21.68 9.67
CA GLY A 38 7.98 -22.57 8.66
C GLY A 38 7.08 -21.87 7.62
N GLU A 39 6.32 -22.68 6.89
CA GLU A 39 5.35 -22.23 5.90
C GLU A 39 4.08 -21.67 6.55
N GLY A 40 3.46 -20.70 5.87
CA GLY A 40 2.27 -20.00 6.34
C GLY A 40 2.09 -18.67 5.63
N SER A 41 1.29 -17.79 6.21
CA SER A 41 1.01 -16.46 5.67
C SER A 41 1.01 -15.41 6.78
N VAL A 42 1.43 -14.20 6.43
CA VAL A 42 1.07 -13.02 7.24
C VAL A 42 -0.34 -12.63 6.81
N GLN A 43 -1.26 -12.56 7.76
CA GLN A 43 -2.64 -12.19 7.53
C GLN A 43 -2.90 -10.79 8.09
N LEU A 44 -3.63 -10.01 7.31
CA LEU A 44 -4.20 -8.72 7.68
C LEU A 44 -5.72 -8.91 7.80
N VAL A 45 -6.30 -8.43 8.89
CA VAL A 45 -7.75 -8.39 9.09
C VAL A 45 -8.15 -6.93 9.26
N GLU A 46 -9.09 -6.51 8.44
CA GLU A 46 -9.68 -5.17 8.46
C GLU A 46 -11.15 -5.32 8.84
N ILE A 47 -11.53 -4.69 9.96
CA ILE A 47 -12.88 -4.74 10.50
C ILE A 47 -13.53 -3.39 10.15
N PRO A 48 -14.75 -3.38 9.57
CA PRO A 48 -15.48 -2.13 9.41
C PRO A 48 -15.72 -1.47 10.77
N THR A 49 -15.35 -0.19 10.89
CA THR A 49 -15.63 0.62 12.08
C THR A 49 -16.19 1.97 11.66
N VAL A 50 -16.97 2.57 12.56
CA VAL A 50 -17.52 3.94 12.42
C VAL A 50 -16.91 4.89 13.44
N ASP A 51 -16.05 4.39 14.33
CA ASP A 51 -15.47 5.13 15.44
C ASP A 51 -14.01 4.68 15.65
N GLU A 52 -13.13 5.66 15.89
CA GLU A 52 -11.69 5.45 16.07
C GLU A 52 -11.32 4.75 17.38
N THR A 53 -12.25 4.69 18.35
CA THR A 53 -12.04 4.04 19.65
C THR A 53 -12.03 2.51 19.55
N PHE A 54 -12.52 1.96 18.43
CA PHE A 54 -12.47 0.52 18.17
C PHE A 54 -11.31 0.18 17.23
N ASP A 55 -10.29 -0.50 17.78
CA ASP A 55 -9.21 -1.08 16.98
C ASP A 55 -9.78 -2.00 15.91
N ASN A 56 -9.45 -1.73 14.66
CA ASN A 56 -10.07 -2.38 13.52
C ASN A 56 -9.06 -2.99 12.54
N ILE A 57 -7.77 -2.98 12.89
CA ILE A 57 -6.67 -3.54 12.10
C ILE A 57 -5.92 -4.58 12.93
N VAL A 58 -5.78 -5.80 12.39
CA VAL A 58 -5.02 -6.89 13.04
C VAL A 58 -4.04 -7.49 12.03
N ALA A 59 -2.77 -7.65 12.44
CA ALA A 59 -1.76 -8.32 11.64
C ALA A 59 -1.10 -9.46 12.43
N PHE A 60 -1.05 -10.67 11.87
CA PHE A 60 -0.47 -11.84 12.53
C PHE A 60 0.11 -12.84 11.54
N TRP A 61 0.94 -13.74 12.04
CA TRP A 61 1.40 -14.90 11.28
C TRP A 61 0.47 -16.09 11.52
N ASN A 62 0.00 -16.69 10.43
CA ASN A 62 -0.83 -17.89 10.43
C ASN A 62 -0.04 -19.06 9.81
N PRO A 63 0.37 -20.07 10.59
CA PRO A 63 1.10 -21.22 10.04
C PRO A 63 0.21 -22.01 9.08
N LYS A 64 0.81 -22.54 8.00
CA LYS A 64 0.09 -23.34 7.00
C LYS A 64 -0.50 -24.61 7.61
N GLN A 65 0.27 -25.26 8.48
CA GLN A 65 -0.19 -26.39 9.28
C GLN A 65 -0.53 -25.89 10.67
N LYS A 66 -1.82 -25.97 11.03
CA LYS A 66 -2.31 -25.52 12.33
C LYS A 66 -1.92 -26.54 13.41
N PRO A 67 -1.43 -26.09 14.58
CA PRO A 67 -1.15 -27.00 15.69
C PRO A 67 -2.44 -27.70 16.14
N GLN A 68 -2.34 -28.99 16.45
CA GLN A 68 -3.43 -29.80 16.98
C GLN A 68 -3.46 -29.77 18.51
N PRO A 69 -4.59 -30.13 19.15
CA PRO A 69 -4.65 -30.24 20.61
C PRO A 69 -3.55 -31.16 21.15
N GLY A 70 -2.75 -30.64 22.09
CA GLY A 70 -1.63 -31.36 22.70
C GLY A 70 -0.29 -31.24 21.97
N GLU A 71 -0.24 -30.61 20.78
CA GLU A 71 1.02 -30.32 20.09
C GLU A 71 1.70 -29.08 20.66
N GLU A 72 3.03 -29.13 20.73
CA GLU A 72 3.85 -27.97 21.10
C GLU A 72 4.10 -27.09 19.87
N LEU A 73 3.90 -25.78 20.03
CA LEU A 73 4.29 -24.78 19.04
C LEU A 73 5.30 -23.80 19.67
N LEU A 74 6.56 -23.91 19.26
CA LEU A 74 7.61 -23.01 19.72
C LEU A 74 7.73 -21.80 18.79
N VAL A 75 7.38 -20.61 19.31
CA VAL A 75 7.43 -19.35 18.56
C VAL A 75 8.28 -18.32 19.30
N GLY A 76 9.50 -18.07 18.81
CA GLY A 76 10.34 -16.97 19.27
C GLY A 76 10.18 -15.73 18.39
N TYR A 77 10.12 -14.54 18.99
CA TYR A 77 10.16 -13.27 18.27
C TYR A 77 10.82 -12.16 19.08
N ARG A 78 11.04 -11.02 18.41
CA ARG A 78 11.31 -9.72 19.00
C ARG A 78 10.32 -8.71 18.44
N LEU A 79 9.84 -7.81 19.30
CA LEU A 79 9.01 -6.68 18.91
C LEU A 79 9.85 -5.40 18.95
N TYR A 80 9.75 -4.60 17.90
CA TYR A 80 10.34 -3.27 17.84
C TYR A 80 9.23 -2.24 17.79
N TRP A 81 9.18 -1.42 18.83
CA TRP A 81 8.25 -0.29 18.96
C TRP A 81 9.03 1.00 18.75
N GLY A 82 8.56 1.87 17.86
CA GLY A 82 9.22 3.15 17.64
C GLY A 82 8.79 3.83 16.35
N ALA A 83 9.46 4.93 16.00
CA ALA A 83 9.07 5.71 14.82
C ALA A 83 9.32 4.98 13.49
N GLN A 84 10.30 4.08 13.46
CA GLN A 84 10.76 3.37 12.26
C GLN A 84 11.01 1.90 12.57
N PRO A 85 10.71 0.98 11.63
CA PRO A 85 11.07 -0.42 11.80
C PRO A 85 12.59 -0.62 11.73
N PRO A 86 13.13 -1.72 12.31
CA PRO A 86 14.55 -2.06 12.16
C PRO A 86 14.90 -2.50 10.73
N ALA A 87 13.91 -2.97 9.97
CA ALA A 87 14.08 -3.40 8.59
C ALA A 87 14.33 -2.19 7.67
N ARG A 88 15.48 -2.19 6.99
CA ARG A 88 15.89 -1.14 6.04
C ARG A 88 16.28 -1.75 4.70
N PRO A 89 15.32 -2.19 3.87
CA PRO A 89 15.63 -2.67 2.53
C PRO A 89 16.26 -1.54 1.69
N PRO A 90 17.14 -1.84 0.72
CA PRO A 90 17.76 -0.84 -0.13
C PRO A 90 16.80 -0.28 -1.20
N LEU A 91 15.60 -0.85 -1.33
CA LEU A 91 14.59 -0.41 -2.27
C LEU A 91 13.89 0.85 -1.75
N ALA A 92 13.42 1.67 -2.68
CA ALA A 92 12.48 2.74 -2.37
C ALA A 92 11.17 2.19 -1.78
N HIS A 93 10.47 2.99 -1.01
CA HIS A 93 9.24 2.59 -0.34
C HIS A 93 8.12 3.59 -0.62
N CYS A 94 6.87 3.14 -0.51
CA CYS A 94 5.70 3.99 -0.67
C CYS A 94 5.56 4.92 0.53
N VAL A 95 5.42 6.22 0.28
CA VAL A 95 5.21 7.24 1.32
C VAL A 95 3.83 7.86 1.30
N ALA A 96 3.11 7.76 0.18
CA ALA A 96 1.73 8.20 0.11
C ALA A 96 0.95 7.42 -0.94
N SER A 97 -0.32 7.14 -0.64
CA SER A 97 -1.29 6.61 -1.59
C SER A 97 -2.50 7.53 -1.59
N ARG A 98 -2.80 8.14 -2.73
CA ARG A 98 -3.96 9.02 -2.91
C ARG A 98 -4.85 8.44 -3.99
N THR A 99 -6.16 8.52 -3.79
CA THR A 99 -7.13 7.98 -4.74
C THR A 99 -8.27 8.96 -4.98
N GLY A 100 -9.00 8.76 -6.08
CA GLY A 100 -10.14 9.58 -6.41
C GLY A 100 -10.69 9.28 -7.79
N LEU A 101 -11.61 10.12 -8.28
CA LEU A 101 -12.21 9.93 -9.59
C LEU A 101 -11.16 10.10 -10.71
N GLY A 102 -11.08 9.10 -11.59
CA GLY A 102 -10.16 9.06 -12.73
C GLY A 102 -10.53 10.03 -13.85
N GLY A 103 -9.80 9.95 -14.96
CA GLY A 103 -10.01 10.75 -16.16
C GLY A 103 -8.89 11.74 -16.46
N ILE A 104 -8.87 12.21 -17.71
CA ILE A 104 -7.81 13.09 -18.23
C ILE A 104 -8.31 14.54 -18.18
N ILE A 105 -7.46 15.43 -17.67
CA ILE A 105 -7.75 16.87 -17.58
C ILE A 105 -8.13 17.39 -18.98
N GLY A 106 -9.23 18.15 -19.06
CA GLY A 106 -9.74 18.71 -20.30
C GLY A 106 -10.46 17.72 -21.21
N LYS A 107 -10.62 16.45 -20.83
CA LYS A 107 -11.45 15.47 -21.54
C LYS A 107 -12.73 15.18 -20.78
N LYS A 108 -13.84 15.10 -21.51
CA LYS A 108 -15.10 14.61 -20.96
C LYS A 108 -14.94 13.14 -20.58
N ARG A 109 -15.34 12.77 -19.36
CA ARG A 109 -15.43 11.41 -18.86
C ARG A 109 -16.66 10.76 -19.47
N GLU A 110 -16.47 9.61 -20.08
CA GLU A 110 -17.55 8.83 -20.69
C GLU A 110 -17.94 7.63 -19.83
N TYR A 111 -17.05 7.18 -18.94
CA TYR A 111 -17.24 6.06 -18.04
C TYR A 111 -16.52 6.29 -16.71
N PHE A 112 -16.88 5.50 -15.71
CA PHE A 112 -16.26 5.51 -14.39
C PHE A 112 -14.86 4.89 -14.42
N SER A 113 -13.90 5.58 -13.83
CA SER A 113 -12.57 5.06 -13.51
C SER A 113 -12.12 5.61 -12.17
N TRP A 114 -11.29 4.86 -11.46
CA TRP A 114 -10.72 5.27 -10.18
C TRP A 114 -9.21 5.47 -10.32
N ARG A 115 -8.74 6.66 -9.99
CA ARG A 115 -7.33 7.03 -10.02
C ARG A 115 -6.63 6.58 -8.75
N PHE A 116 -5.42 6.08 -8.94
CA PHE A 116 -4.42 5.90 -7.91
C PHE A 116 -3.19 6.74 -8.24
N ALA A 117 -2.72 7.50 -7.26
CA ALA A 117 -1.46 8.21 -7.28
C ALA A 117 -0.62 7.74 -6.08
N VAL A 118 0.46 7.02 -6.36
CA VAL A 118 1.30 6.35 -5.36
C VAL A 118 2.70 6.92 -5.45
N ASP A 119 3.17 7.49 -4.34
CA ASP A 119 4.45 8.18 -4.25
C ASP A 119 5.49 7.28 -3.60
N PHE A 120 6.66 7.19 -4.22
CA PHE A 120 7.79 6.42 -3.73
C PHE A 120 9.02 7.29 -3.56
N GLU A 121 9.75 7.07 -2.46
CA GLU A 121 11.05 7.70 -2.19
C GLU A 121 12.08 6.70 -1.63
N GLY A 122 13.34 7.14 -1.62
CA GLY A 122 14.47 6.33 -1.17
C GLY A 122 15.10 5.50 -2.28
N GLY A 123 16.00 4.59 -1.89
CA GLY A 123 16.78 3.77 -2.81
C GLY A 123 17.52 4.61 -3.86
N ASP A 124 17.49 4.14 -5.11
CA ASP A 124 18.18 4.80 -6.24
C ASP A 124 17.35 5.91 -6.91
N LEU A 125 16.10 6.15 -6.49
CA LEU A 125 15.13 6.96 -7.25
C LEU A 125 15.62 8.39 -7.51
N ALA A 126 16.13 9.09 -6.50
CA ALA A 126 16.63 10.46 -6.64
C ALA A 126 17.73 10.57 -7.72
N GLY A 127 18.57 9.53 -7.83
CA GLY A 127 19.67 9.48 -8.80
C GLY A 127 19.23 9.30 -10.25
N LEU A 128 18.01 8.79 -10.48
CA LEU A 128 17.46 8.48 -11.81
C LEU A 128 16.69 9.63 -12.44
N ILE A 129 16.31 10.63 -11.65
CA ILE A 129 15.60 11.83 -12.14
C ILE A 129 16.38 12.43 -13.31
N ASP A 130 15.70 12.59 -14.45
CA ASP A 130 16.22 13.10 -15.72
C ASP A 130 17.37 12.27 -16.36
N LYS A 131 17.74 11.12 -15.78
CA LYS A 131 18.85 10.27 -16.26
C LYS A 131 18.42 8.92 -16.80
N ALA A 132 17.27 8.42 -16.37
CA ALA A 132 16.76 7.13 -16.81
C ALA A 132 15.24 7.13 -16.89
N GLU A 133 14.72 6.30 -17.79
CA GLU A 133 13.29 6.00 -17.83
C GLU A 133 12.93 5.09 -16.65
N VAL A 134 11.85 5.45 -15.95
CA VAL A 134 11.26 4.67 -14.87
C VAL A 134 9.87 4.26 -15.31
N GLU A 135 9.58 2.97 -15.18
CA GLU A 135 8.30 2.36 -15.56
C GLU A 135 7.53 1.97 -14.30
N ALA A 136 6.23 2.28 -14.27
CA ALA A 136 5.31 1.72 -13.30
C ALA A 136 4.73 0.41 -13.85
N VAL A 137 5.02 -0.71 -13.18
CA VAL A 137 4.44 -2.01 -13.50
C VAL A 137 3.21 -2.21 -12.62
N VAL A 138 2.04 -2.22 -13.25
CA VAL A 138 0.73 -2.38 -12.58
C VAL A 138 0.10 -3.70 -13.01
N GLU A 139 -0.26 -4.53 -12.05
CA GLU A 139 -1.02 -5.77 -12.25
C GLU A 139 -2.32 -5.69 -11.44
N THR A 140 -3.43 -6.12 -12.04
CA THR A 140 -4.75 -6.12 -11.39
C THR A 140 -5.42 -7.47 -11.56
N SER A 141 -6.10 -7.96 -10.51
CA SER A 141 -6.82 -9.24 -10.60
C SER A 141 -8.03 -9.21 -11.55
N ARG A 142 -8.59 -8.02 -11.80
CA ARG A 142 -9.68 -7.76 -12.74
C ARG A 142 -9.73 -6.28 -13.12
N GLY A 143 -10.55 -5.97 -14.13
CA GLY A 143 -10.67 -4.61 -14.66
C GLY A 143 -9.57 -4.26 -15.65
N ARG A 144 -9.59 -3.01 -16.12
CA ARG A 144 -8.64 -2.49 -17.11
C ARG A 144 -7.89 -1.31 -16.52
N VAL A 145 -6.57 -1.37 -16.58
CA VAL A 145 -5.69 -0.26 -16.20
C VAL A 145 -5.47 0.65 -17.41
N GLU A 146 -5.51 1.96 -17.20
CA GLU A 146 -5.22 2.97 -18.21
C GLU A 146 -4.45 4.17 -17.63
N VAL A 147 -3.91 5.02 -18.51
CA VAL A 147 -3.19 6.25 -18.12
C VAL A 147 -2.00 5.98 -17.17
N VAL A 148 -1.37 4.81 -17.30
CA VAL A 148 -0.21 4.43 -16.48
C VAL A 148 0.95 5.38 -16.77
N SER A 149 1.56 5.91 -15.71
CA SER A 149 2.77 6.71 -15.79
C SER A 149 3.57 6.61 -14.50
N ALA A 150 4.88 6.71 -14.61
CA ALA A 150 5.76 7.02 -13.49
C ALA A 150 6.48 8.33 -13.83
N ARG A 151 6.35 9.34 -12.96
CA ARG A 151 6.94 10.67 -13.21
C ARG A 151 7.77 11.10 -12.01
N PRO A 152 8.90 11.79 -12.22
CA PRO A 152 9.65 12.39 -11.12
C PRO A 152 8.76 13.30 -10.27
N LEU A 153 8.88 13.18 -8.94
CA LEU A 153 8.26 14.06 -7.96
C LEU A 153 9.40 14.65 -7.12
N ARG A 154 9.82 15.87 -7.49
CA ARG A 154 11.07 16.47 -7.02
C ARG A 154 10.99 16.88 -5.56
N GLU A 155 9.79 17.22 -5.10
CA GLU A 155 9.48 17.64 -3.73
C GLU A 155 9.83 16.56 -2.70
N ILE A 156 9.82 15.28 -3.09
CA ILE A 156 10.21 14.14 -2.25
C ILE A 156 11.47 13.42 -2.76
N ASN A 157 12.17 14.00 -3.74
CA ASN A 157 13.30 13.35 -4.43
C ASN A 157 12.96 11.92 -4.92
N GLY A 158 11.74 11.73 -5.42
CA GLY A 158 11.17 10.41 -5.68
C GLY A 158 10.38 10.37 -6.99
N TYR A 159 9.48 9.41 -7.09
CA TYR A 159 8.61 9.21 -8.25
C TYR A 159 7.16 9.00 -7.82
N ARG A 160 6.24 9.56 -8.61
CA ARG A 160 4.81 9.28 -8.54
C ARG A 160 4.43 8.29 -9.63
N ALA A 161 3.96 7.11 -9.24
CA ALA A 161 3.19 6.24 -10.11
C ALA A 161 1.74 6.72 -10.14
N MET A 162 1.16 6.82 -11.32
CA MET A 162 -0.25 7.17 -11.49
C MET A 162 -0.89 6.26 -12.53
N PHE A 163 -2.07 5.75 -12.24
CA PHE A 163 -2.88 4.98 -13.16
C PHE A 163 -4.36 5.13 -12.81
N ASP A 164 -5.23 4.95 -13.79
CA ASP A 164 -6.66 4.86 -13.61
C ASP A 164 -7.09 3.39 -13.79
N LEU A 165 -7.98 2.92 -12.93
CA LEU A 165 -8.55 1.58 -12.97
C LEU A 165 -10.03 1.69 -13.37
N VAL A 166 -10.39 1.01 -14.45
CA VAL A 166 -11.78 0.80 -14.87
C VAL A 166 -12.24 -0.54 -14.33
N PRO A 167 -13.15 -0.59 -13.34
CA PRO A 167 -13.70 -1.85 -12.85
C PRO A 167 -14.45 -2.60 -13.96
N PRO A 168 -14.60 -3.93 -13.86
CA PRO A 168 -15.53 -4.66 -14.69
C PRO A 168 -16.95 -4.08 -14.58
N GLU A 169 -17.66 -4.01 -15.70
CA GLU A 169 -19.01 -3.44 -15.75
C GLU A 169 -19.95 -4.19 -14.80
N GLY A 170 -20.77 -3.43 -14.05
CA GLY A 170 -21.71 -3.97 -13.07
C GLY A 170 -21.10 -4.62 -11.82
N SER A 171 -19.77 -4.80 -11.77
CA SER A 171 -19.10 -5.40 -10.61
C SER A 171 -18.76 -4.37 -9.54
N TYR A 172 -18.89 -4.82 -8.29
CA TYR A 172 -18.42 -4.16 -7.07
C TYR A 172 -17.51 -5.10 -6.26
N ASP A 173 -17.06 -6.20 -6.89
CA ASP A 173 -16.14 -7.14 -6.26
C ASP A 173 -14.79 -6.48 -6.02
N GLN A 174 -14.10 -6.94 -4.97
CA GLN A 174 -12.75 -6.51 -4.67
C GLN A 174 -11.79 -6.77 -5.84
N ILE A 175 -10.94 -5.79 -6.10
CA ILE A 175 -9.86 -5.81 -7.07
C ILE A 175 -8.54 -5.74 -6.31
N ASP A 176 -7.71 -6.76 -6.48
CA ASP A 176 -6.35 -6.76 -5.92
C ASP A 176 -5.43 -6.08 -6.94
N ILE A 177 -4.63 -5.13 -6.46
CA ILE A 177 -3.73 -4.32 -7.26
C ILE A 177 -2.31 -4.50 -6.74
N ARG A 178 -1.38 -4.71 -7.67
CA ARG A 178 0.04 -4.80 -7.41
C ARG A 178 0.78 -3.76 -8.25
N LEU A 179 1.63 -2.95 -7.60
CA LEU A 179 2.42 -1.91 -8.24
C LEU A 179 3.86 -1.95 -7.74
N TYR A 180 4.82 -1.77 -8.65
CA TYR A 180 6.20 -1.43 -8.32
C TYR A 180 6.85 -0.63 -9.45
N LEU A 181 7.93 0.09 -9.14
CA LEU A 181 8.72 0.80 -10.13
C LEU A 181 9.94 -0.02 -10.55
N ARG A 182 10.30 0.06 -11.83
CA ARG A 182 11.54 -0.52 -12.37
C ARG A 182 12.22 0.40 -13.37
N SER A 183 13.51 0.19 -13.60
CA SER A 183 14.26 0.81 -14.68
C SER A 183 15.29 -0.17 -15.21
N GLY A 184 15.42 -0.30 -16.54
CA GLY A 184 16.38 -1.22 -17.17
C GLY A 184 16.26 -2.68 -16.69
N GLY A 185 15.06 -3.14 -16.36
CA GLY A 185 14.81 -4.49 -15.80
C GLY A 185 15.11 -4.65 -14.31
N LYS A 186 15.67 -3.64 -13.63
CA LYS A 186 15.92 -3.64 -12.19
C LYS A 186 14.72 -3.08 -11.42
N THR A 187 14.21 -3.83 -10.44
CA THR A 187 13.21 -3.34 -9.48
C THR A 187 13.80 -2.26 -8.58
N LEU A 188 13.09 -1.13 -8.46
CA LEU A 188 13.54 0.05 -7.71
C LEU A 188 12.83 0.23 -6.37
N THR A 189 11.58 -0.22 -6.27
CA THR A 189 10.74 -0.03 -5.08
C THR A 189 10.34 -1.35 -4.45
N GLU A 190 9.84 -1.30 -3.22
CA GLU A 190 8.95 -2.33 -2.70
C GLU A 190 7.73 -2.52 -3.62
N THR A 191 7.02 -3.63 -3.41
CA THR A 191 5.73 -3.86 -4.05
C THR A 191 4.62 -3.25 -3.20
N TRP A 192 3.92 -2.28 -3.76
CA TRP A 192 2.67 -1.76 -3.21
C TRP A 192 1.54 -2.74 -3.56
N LEU A 193 0.86 -3.24 -2.53
CA LEU A 193 -0.32 -4.10 -2.65
C LEU A 193 -1.52 -3.35 -2.10
N TYR A 194 -2.63 -3.37 -2.83
CA TYR A 194 -3.83 -2.63 -2.46
C TYR A 194 -5.08 -3.42 -2.83
N GLN A 195 -6.08 -3.38 -1.96
CA GLN A 195 -7.39 -3.98 -2.20
C GLN A 195 -8.41 -2.86 -2.41
N TYR A 196 -9.01 -2.83 -3.59
CA TYR A 196 -9.99 -1.82 -3.97
C TYR A 196 -11.35 -2.46 -4.23
N SER A 197 -12.36 -2.06 -3.45
CA SER A 197 -13.75 -2.40 -3.70
C SER A 197 -14.42 -1.20 -4.40
N PRO A 198 -14.77 -1.31 -5.69
CA PRO A 198 -15.39 -0.20 -6.40
C PRO A 198 -16.77 0.09 -5.82
N PRO A 199 -17.18 1.38 -5.76
CA PRO A 199 -18.52 1.73 -5.30
C PRO A 199 -19.57 1.04 -6.19
N PRO A 200 -20.77 0.71 -5.70
CA PRO A 200 -21.82 0.11 -6.52
C PRO A 200 -22.20 0.93 -7.76
N ALA A 201 -22.79 0.28 -8.76
CA ALA A 201 -23.37 1.00 -9.90
C ALA A 201 -24.48 1.96 -9.43
N GLY A 202 -24.44 3.22 -9.87
CA GLY A 202 -25.40 4.26 -9.46
C GLY A 202 -25.07 4.96 -8.13
N ALA A 203 -23.99 4.58 -7.44
CA ALA A 203 -23.54 5.28 -6.25
C ALA A 203 -23.04 6.71 -6.58
N PRO A 204 -23.23 7.70 -5.70
CA PRO A 204 -22.81 9.09 -5.93
C PRO A 204 -21.33 9.23 -6.30
N GLU A 205 -20.47 8.36 -5.79
CA GLU A 205 -19.03 8.31 -6.06
C GLU A 205 -18.71 7.96 -7.52
N ARG A 206 -19.67 7.34 -8.24
CA ARG A 206 -19.57 7.10 -9.69
C ARG A 206 -20.07 8.28 -10.53
N THR A 207 -20.53 9.37 -9.91
CA THR A 207 -20.98 10.56 -10.62
C THR A 207 -19.81 11.22 -11.31
N LEU A 208 -19.90 11.38 -12.63
CA LEU A 208 -18.82 11.92 -13.44
C LEU A 208 -18.72 13.46 -13.36
N TYR A 209 -19.83 14.12 -13.02
CA TYR A 209 -20.06 15.57 -13.04
C TYR A 209 -21.13 16.00 -12.04
#